data_AF-A0A1B7MDU0-F1
#
_entry.id   AF-A0A1B7MDU0-F1
#
_cell.length_a   1.000
_cell.length_b   1.000
_cell.length_c   1.000
_cell.angle_alpha   90.00
_cell.angle_beta   90.00
_cell.angle_gamma   90.00
#
_symmetry.space_group_name_H-M   'P 1'
#
loop_
_entity.id
_entity.type
_entity.pdbx_description
1 polymer ?
#
loop_
_entity_poly.entity_id
_entity_poly.type
_entity_poly.pdbx_seq_one_letter_code
_entity_poly.pdbx_strand_id
1 'polypeptide(L)'
;MTAPELFELVRALCLPDEIRTEGRHKFAAIEALCLTCARLRSAGVLYELVSRFDRSAAAVSEIVTWVLIFVNGRWGHLLDFDHEHLLSPPNLEKYEHAVHESGPGAPLTGVWGFIDCTIRRICRPSHWQRQAYNDHKKHCGVRLICELSPDGAASSGV
;
A
#
# COMPACT_ATOMS: atom_id res chain seq x y z
N MET A 1 -3.59 3.11 -12.10
CA MET A 1 -2.87 1.88 -12.43
C MET A 1 -3.36 1.37 -13.77
N THR A 2 -2.51 1.49 -14.78
CA THR A 2 -2.80 1.01 -16.15
C THR A 2 -2.50 -0.49 -16.26
N ALA A 3 -3.02 -1.16 -17.30
CA ALA A 3 -2.75 -2.59 -17.48
C ALA A 3 -1.25 -2.95 -17.61
N PRO A 4 -0.39 -2.16 -18.28
CA PRO A 4 1.04 -2.42 -18.34
C PRO A 4 1.73 -2.33 -16.97
N GLU A 5 1.36 -1.34 -16.15
CA GLU A 5 1.91 -1.18 -14.79
C GLU A 5 1.62 -2.40 -13.92
N LEU A 6 0.47 -3.05 -14.10
CA LEU A 6 0.14 -4.28 -13.38
C LEU A 6 1.09 -5.43 -13.72
N PHE A 7 1.44 -5.61 -15.00
CA PHE A 7 2.39 -6.65 -15.41
C PHE A 7 3.80 -6.37 -14.89
N GLU A 8 4.25 -5.12 -14.96
CA GLU A 8 5.53 -4.73 -14.37
C GLU A 8 5.53 -4.95 -12.85
N LEU A 9 4.42 -4.67 -12.16
CA LEU A 9 4.30 -4.94 -10.74
C LEU A 9 4.33 -6.44 -10.41
N VAL A 10 3.67 -7.30 -11.21
CA VAL A 10 3.78 -8.76 -11.07
C VAL A 10 5.25 -9.21 -11.16
N ARG A 11 5.99 -8.67 -12.14
CA ARG A 11 7.40 -8.99 -12.36
C ARG A 11 8.28 -8.48 -11.22
N ALA A 12 8.07 -7.23 -10.79
CA ALA A 12 8.82 -6.61 -9.70
C ALA A 12 8.61 -7.33 -8.37
N LEU A 13 7.38 -7.76 -8.08
CA LEU A 13 7.06 -8.54 -6.88
C LEU A 13 7.51 -10.01 -6.98
N CYS A 14 7.98 -10.45 -8.15
CA CYS A 14 8.41 -11.83 -8.43
C CYS A 14 7.33 -12.86 -8.10
N LEU A 15 6.07 -12.57 -8.44
CA LEU A 15 4.96 -13.50 -8.21
C LEU A 15 5.08 -14.72 -9.15
N PRO A 16 4.77 -15.94 -8.69
CA PRO A 16 4.73 -17.12 -9.56
C PRO A 16 3.63 -17.01 -10.62
N ASP A 17 3.89 -17.50 -11.84
CA ASP A 17 2.94 -17.44 -12.97
C ASP A 17 1.58 -18.09 -12.63
N GLU A 18 1.62 -19.24 -11.94
CA GLU A 18 0.44 -19.94 -11.42
C GLU A 18 0.55 -20.09 -9.89
N ILE A 19 -0.49 -19.66 -9.19
CA ILE A 19 -0.60 -19.78 -7.74
C ILE A 19 -1.69 -20.81 -7.42
N ARG A 20 -1.35 -21.77 -6.56
CA ARG A 20 -2.29 -22.77 -6.03
C ARG A 20 -2.47 -22.57 -4.54
N THR A 21 -3.71 -22.34 -4.12
CA THR A 21 -4.05 -22.20 -2.70
C THR A 21 -4.29 -23.57 -2.06
N GLU A 22 -4.34 -23.62 -0.73
CA GLU A 22 -4.64 -24.83 0.04
C GLU A 22 -6.03 -25.41 -0.30
N GLY A 23 -7.01 -24.54 -0.58
CA GLY A 23 -8.33 -24.92 -1.09
C GLY A 23 -8.32 -25.49 -2.51
N ARG A 24 -7.14 -25.67 -3.12
CA ARG A 24 -6.91 -26.14 -4.50
C ARG A 24 -7.46 -25.19 -5.57
N HIS A 25 -7.60 -23.91 -5.24
CA HIS A 25 -7.94 -22.88 -6.21
C HIS A 25 -6.70 -22.50 -7.02
N LYS A 26 -6.89 -22.20 -8.30
CA LYS A 26 -5.83 -21.81 -9.24
C LYS A 26 -6.04 -20.38 -9.70
N PHE A 27 -4.97 -19.60 -9.65
CA PHE A 27 -4.95 -18.21 -10.06
C PHE A 27 -3.73 -17.93 -10.93
N ALA A 28 -3.91 -17.10 -11.95
CA ALA A 28 -2.78 -16.47 -12.62
C ALA A 28 -2.20 -15.36 -11.73
N ALA A 29 -0.90 -15.09 -11.84
CA ALA A 29 -0.23 -14.04 -11.06
C ALA A 29 -0.95 -12.68 -11.14
N ILE A 30 -1.37 -12.31 -12.35
CA ILE A 30 -2.08 -11.05 -12.64
C ILE A 30 -3.46 -11.01 -11.98
N GLU A 31 -4.19 -12.12 -11.97
CA GLU A 31 -5.52 -12.21 -11.35
C GLU A 31 -5.40 -12.08 -9.83
N ALA A 32 -4.44 -12.79 -9.25
CA ALA A 32 -4.13 -12.76 -7.82
C ALA A 32 -3.72 -11.36 -7.35
N LEU A 33 -2.86 -10.67 -8.11
CA LEU A 33 -2.45 -9.31 -7.81
C LEU A 33 -3.64 -8.34 -7.94
N CYS A 34 -4.43 -8.43 -9.02
CA CYS A 34 -5.59 -7.58 -9.21
C CYS A 34 -6.62 -7.73 -8.08
N LEU A 35 -6.93 -8.97 -7.68
CA LEU A 35 -7.80 -9.28 -6.56
C LEU A 35 -7.29 -8.66 -5.25
N THR A 36 -5.98 -8.80 -4.99
CA THR A 36 -5.32 -8.27 -3.80
C THR A 36 -5.36 -6.74 -3.77
N CYS A 37 -4.98 -6.08 -4.86
CA CYS A 37 -5.07 -4.62 -4.99
C CYS A 37 -6.51 -4.12 -4.84
N ALA A 38 -7.48 -4.82 -5.43
CA ALA A 38 -8.90 -4.48 -5.28
C ALA A 38 -9.34 -4.59 -3.81
N ARG A 39 -8.95 -5.67 -3.12
CA ARG A 39 -9.27 -5.90 -1.70
C ARG A 39 -8.64 -4.88 -0.76
N LEU A 40 -7.42 -4.44 -1.03
CA LEU A 40 -6.71 -3.40 -0.25
C LEU A 40 -7.30 -2.01 -0.52
N ARG A 41 -7.70 -1.73 -1.77
CA ARG A 41 -8.33 -0.45 -2.13
C ARG A 41 -9.72 -0.32 -1.53
N SER A 42 -10.53 -1.37 -1.61
CA SER A 42 -11.91 -1.33 -1.12
C SER A 42 -11.96 -1.62 0.38
N ALA A 43 -12.41 -0.64 1.18
CA ALA A 43 -12.93 -0.91 2.52
C ALA A 43 -14.25 -1.73 2.49
N GLY A 44 -14.80 -1.97 1.28
CA GLY A 44 -16.09 -2.60 1.01
C GLY A 44 -16.05 -4.13 0.89
N VAL A 45 -17.24 -4.69 1.08
CA VAL A 45 -17.59 -6.07 1.38
C VAL A 45 -17.04 -7.07 0.36
N LEU A 46 -16.46 -8.18 0.86
CA LEU A 46 -15.98 -9.33 0.09
C LEU A 46 -16.93 -9.78 -1.04
N TYR A 47 -18.24 -9.59 -0.85
CA TYR A 47 -19.29 -9.85 -1.83
C TYR A 47 -19.06 -9.16 -3.19
N GLU A 48 -18.60 -7.90 -3.22
CA GLU A 48 -18.34 -7.22 -4.50
C GLU A 48 -17.20 -7.87 -5.27
N LEU A 49 -16.17 -8.34 -4.56
CA LEU A 49 -15.04 -9.03 -5.18
C LEU A 49 -15.47 -10.40 -5.73
N VAL A 50 -16.27 -11.13 -4.96
CA VAL A 50 -16.88 -12.39 -5.40
C VAL A 50 -17.67 -12.19 -6.69
N SER A 51 -18.52 -11.16 -6.75
CA SER A 51 -19.33 -10.86 -7.92
C SER A 51 -18.52 -10.37 -9.13
N ARG A 52 -17.45 -9.58 -8.92
CA ARG A 52 -16.66 -9.02 -10.04
C ARG A 52 -15.68 -10.02 -10.65
N PHE A 53 -15.12 -10.90 -9.83
CA PHE A 53 -14.09 -11.84 -10.25
C PHE A 53 -14.63 -13.26 -10.46
N ASP A 54 -15.92 -13.50 -10.17
CA ASP A 54 -16.57 -14.81 -10.29
C ASP A 54 -15.82 -15.91 -9.52
N ARG A 55 -15.36 -15.56 -8.31
CA ARG A 55 -14.63 -16.46 -7.41
C ARG A 55 -15.37 -16.59 -6.10
N SER A 56 -15.32 -17.77 -5.49
CA SER A 56 -15.94 -17.98 -4.17
C SER A 56 -15.29 -17.07 -3.12
N ALA A 57 -16.04 -16.72 -2.08
CA ALA A 57 -15.53 -15.91 -0.95
C ALA A 57 -14.27 -16.54 -0.32
N ALA A 58 -14.24 -17.87 -0.20
CA ALA A 58 -13.09 -18.62 0.29
C ALA A 58 -11.87 -18.46 -0.64
N ALA A 59 -12.06 -18.64 -1.95
CA ALA A 59 -10.99 -18.51 -2.93
C ALA A 59 -10.39 -17.10 -2.94
N VAL A 60 -11.23 -16.06 -2.84
CA VAL A 60 -10.78 -14.66 -2.72
C VAL A 60 -10.00 -14.44 -1.42
N SER A 61 -10.51 -14.92 -0.29
CA SER A 61 -9.82 -14.74 0.99
C SER A 61 -8.47 -15.45 1.03
N GLU A 62 -8.41 -16.68 0.51
CA GLU A 62 -7.18 -17.47 0.44
C GLU A 62 -6.13 -16.80 -0.45
N ILE A 63 -6.49 -16.39 -1.66
CA ILE A 63 -5.50 -15.83 -2.59
C ILE A 63 -4.96 -14.48 -2.10
N VAL A 64 -5.82 -13.63 -1.51
CA VAL A 64 -5.38 -12.36 -0.93
C VAL A 64 -4.40 -12.61 0.21
N THR A 65 -4.73 -13.54 1.10
CA THR A 65 -3.86 -13.88 2.24
C THR A 65 -2.53 -14.45 1.75
N TRP A 66 -2.57 -15.36 0.78
CA TRP A 66 -1.39 -15.96 0.18
C TRP A 66 -0.45 -14.90 -0.42
N VAL A 67 -1.00 -13.97 -1.23
CA VAL A 67 -0.19 -12.91 -1.86
C VAL A 67 0.41 -11.99 -0.81
N LEU A 68 -0.35 -11.61 0.23
CA LEU A 68 0.15 -10.76 1.31
C LEU A 68 1.29 -11.45 2.08
N ILE A 69 1.14 -12.72 2.43
CA ILE A 69 2.19 -13.48 3.12
C ILE A 69 3.43 -13.62 2.23
N PHE A 70 3.25 -13.93 0.94
CA PHE A 70 4.35 -14.07 -0.01
C PHE A 70 5.13 -12.76 -0.17
N VAL A 71 4.42 -11.65 -0.39
CA VAL A 71 5.03 -10.32 -0.55
C VAL A 71 5.71 -9.90 0.74
N ASN A 72 5.06 -10.06 1.90
CA ASN A 72 5.65 -9.71 3.20
C ASN A 72 6.89 -10.54 3.52
N GLY A 73 6.85 -11.85 3.29
CA GLY A 73 8.01 -12.73 3.54
C GLY A 73 9.22 -12.38 2.68
N ARG A 74 9.01 -11.87 1.47
CA ARG A 74 10.09 -11.53 0.54
C ARG A 74 10.55 -10.08 0.65
N TRP A 75 9.62 -9.15 0.83
CA TRP A 75 9.84 -7.70 0.72
C TRP A 75 9.53 -6.96 2.02
N GLY A 76 9.20 -7.65 3.11
CA GLY A 76 8.85 -7.04 4.40
C GLY A 76 9.91 -6.07 4.91
N HIS A 77 11.19 -6.38 4.73
CA HIS A 77 12.31 -5.48 5.04
C HIS A 77 12.23 -4.10 4.33
N LEU A 78 11.60 -4.02 3.16
CA LEU A 78 11.35 -2.74 2.48
C LEU A 78 10.02 -2.10 2.92
N LEU A 79 9.03 -2.90 3.32
CA LEU A 79 7.70 -2.42 3.72
C LEU A 79 7.68 -1.90 5.17
N ASP A 80 8.53 -2.46 6.03
CA ASP A 80 8.62 -2.15 7.45
C ASP A 80 9.61 -1.01 7.76
N PHE A 81 10.17 -0.36 6.73
CA PHE A 81 11.12 0.75 6.89
C PHE A 81 12.33 0.32 7.73
N ASP A 82 12.90 -0.83 7.39
CA ASP A 82 14.01 -1.44 8.12
C ASP A 82 15.23 -0.51 8.19
N HIS A 83 15.72 -0.30 9.40
CA HIS A 83 16.90 0.51 9.71
C HIS A 83 18.21 -0.14 9.25
N GLU A 84 18.22 -1.45 9.02
CA GLU A 84 19.40 -2.16 8.51
C GLU A 84 19.51 -2.10 6.98
N HIS A 85 18.42 -1.77 6.30
CA HIS A 85 18.35 -1.77 4.84
C HIS A 85 17.83 -0.45 4.30
N LEU A 86 16.51 -0.26 4.23
CA LEU A 86 15.89 0.89 3.59
C LEU A 86 16.29 2.21 4.26
N LEU A 87 16.26 2.25 5.59
CA LEU A 87 16.63 3.40 6.42
C LEU A 87 18.03 3.28 7.03
N SER A 88 18.93 2.52 6.38
CA SER A 88 20.34 2.50 6.80
C SER A 88 20.96 3.89 6.68
N PRO A 89 21.91 4.26 7.57
CA PRO A 89 22.58 5.56 7.52
C PRO A 89 23.06 5.99 6.11
N PRO A 90 23.71 5.14 5.30
CA PRO A 90 24.14 5.54 3.96
C PRO A 90 22.99 5.76 2.98
N ASN A 91 21.82 5.14 3.18
CA ASN A 91 20.65 5.38 2.35
C ASN A 91 19.91 6.65 2.78
N LEU A 92 19.82 6.93 4.09
CA LEU A 92 19.27 8.19 4.61
C LEU A 92 20.05 9.41 4.09
N GLU A 93 21.38 9.33 4.03
CA GLU A 93 22.22 10.40 3.44
C GLU A 93 21.93 10.61 1.95
N LYS A 94 21.75 9.53 1.18
CA LYS A 94 21.38 9.62 -0.24
C LYS A 94 20.00 10.26 -0.44
N TYR A 95 19.04 9.86 0.39
CA TYR A 95 17.68 10.40 0.38
C TYR A 95 17.67 11.88 0.72
N GLU A 96 18.39 12.28 1.76
CA GLU A 96 18.57 13.69 2.13
C GLU A 96 19.14 14.50 0.97
N HIS A 97 20.20 14.00 0.33
CA HIS A 97 20.81 14.66 -0.82
C HIS A 97 19.84 14.80 -1.99
N ALA A 98 19.11 13.74 -2.33
CA ALA A 98 18.13 13.75 -3.41
C ALA A 98 16.99 14.75 -3.13
N VAL A 99 16.50 14.82 -1.89
CA VAL A 99 15.48 15.78 -1.46
C VAL A 99 16.02 17.21 -1.56
N HIS A 100 17.24 17.46 -1.09
CA HIS A 100 17.88 18.77 -1.14
C HIS A 100 18.13 19.25 -2.58
N GLU A 101 18.49 18.36 -3.50
CA GLU A 101 18.70 18.68 -4.93
C GLU A 101 17.39 18.90 -5.71
N SER A 102 16.27 18.35 -5.23
CA SER A 102 14.98 18.38 -5.95
C SER A 102 14.31 19.75 -6.06
N GLY A 103 14.75 20.78 -5.31
CA GLY A 103 14.38 22.16 -5.58
C GLY A 103 14.63 23.18 -4.45
N PRO A 104 14.39 24.48 -4.72
CA PRO A 104 14.68 25.59 -3.79
C PRO A 104 13.88 25.58 -2.48
N GLY A 105 12.95 24.64 -2.31
CA GLY A 105 12.02 24.54 -1.19
C GLY A 105 12.41 23.52 -0.11
N ALA A 106 13.57 22.87 -0.21
CA ALA A 106 14.09 21.92 0.77
C ALA A 106 15.31 22.48 1.54
N PRO A 107 15.17 23.57 2.32
CA PRO A 107 16.30 24.23 3.00
C PRO A 107 16.77 23.50 4.28
N LEU A 108 16.16 22.37 4.64
CA LEU A 108 16.41 21.67 5.90
C LEU A 108 17.31 20.46 5.65
N THR A 109 18.51 20.50 6.22
CA THR A 109 19.40 19.35 6.36
C THR A 109 18.78 18.32 7.33
N GLY A 110 18.94 17.04 7.02
CA GLY A 110 18.42 15.90 7.76
C GLY A 110 17.00 15.45 7.36
N VAL A 111 16.39 16.08 6.35
CA VAL A 111 15.09 15.63 5.81
C VAL A 111 15.31 14.61 4.72
N TRP A 112 14.99 13.36 5.01
CA TRP A 112 15.11 12.25 4.06
C TRP A 112 13.77 11.79 3.48
N GLY A 113 12.62 12.28 3.95
CA GLY A 113 11.31 11.83 3.51
C GLY A 113 10.18 12.73 3.99
N PHE A 114 8.97 12.55 3.43
CA PHE A 114 7.80 13.37 3.77
C PHE A 114 6.64 12.49 4.22
N ILE A 115 5.86 13.00 5.17
CA ILE A 115 4.64 12.34 5.60
C ILE A 115 3.50 12.73 4.66
N ASP A 116 2.95 11.78 3.90
CA ASP A 116 1.69 11.97 3.20
C ASP A 116 0.51 11.76 4.15
N CYS A 117 -0.22 12.83 4.42
CA CYS A 117 -1.43 12.83 5.21
C CYS A 117 -2.67 12.81 4.30
N THR A 118 -2.96 11.68 3.67
CA THR A 118 -4.16 11.53 2.84
C THR A 118 -5.41 11.44 3.71
N ILE A 119 -6.36 12.37 3.52
CA ILE A 119 -7.66 12.34 4.21
C ILE A 119 -8.64 11.49 3.39
N ARG A 120 -9.07 10.35 3.96
CA ARG A 120 -10.10 9.49 3.37
C ARG A 120 -11.47 9.89 3.88
N ARG A 121 -12.33 10.39 3.00
CA ARG A 121 -13.69 10.82 3.33
C ARG A 121 -14.52 9.65 3.87
N ILE A 122 -15.26 9.90 4.93
CA ILE A 122 -16.20 8.95 5.55
C ILE A 122 -17.58 9.59 5.74
N CYS A 123 -18.59 8.76 5.98
CA CYS A 123 -19.88 9.23 6.47
C CYS A 123 -19.72 9.88 7.85
N ARG A 124 -20.64 10.77 8.23
CA ARG A 124 -20.63 11.43 9.54
C ARG A 124 -20.76 10.36 10.64
N PRO A 125 -19.73 10.13 11.47
CA PRO A 125 -19.80 9.09 12.49
C PRO A 125 -20.63 9.55 13.69
N SER A 126 -21.29 8.60 14.35
CA SER A 126 -22.12 8.86 15.55
C SER A 126 -21.27 9.14 16.79
N HIS A 127 -20.04 8.62 16.84
CA HIS A 127 -19.07 8.82 17.91
C HIS A 127 -17.83 9.52 17.36
N TRP A 128 -17.14 10.30 18.22
CA TRP A 128 -15.88 10.99 17.88
C TRP A 128 -15.96 11.89 16.64
N GLN A 129 -17.16 12.43 16.38
CA GLN A 129 -17.42 13.23 15.17
C GLN A 129 -16.54 14.48 15.10
N ARG A 130 -16.24 15.12 16.23
CA ARG A 130 -15.35 16.29 16.27
C ARG A 130 -13.94 15.94 15.83
N GLN A 131 -13.44 14.76 16.21
CA GLN A 131 -12.12 14.26 15.82
C GLN A 131 -12.05 13.90 14.33
N ALA A 132 -13.13 13.34 13.79
CA ALA A 132 -13.20 12.96 12.39
C ALA A 132 -13.54 14.12 11.45
N TYR A 133 -14.05 15.26 11.96
CA TYR A 133 -14.44 16.39 11.13
C TYR A 133 -13.22 17.24 10.78
N ASN A 134 -12.94 17.36 9.48
CA ASN A 134 -11.88 18.23 8.99
C ASN A 134 -12.46 19.61 8.66
N ASP A 135 -12.16 20.61 9.49
CA ASP A 135 -12.68 21.98 9.31
C ASP A 135 -12.24 22.60 7.98
N HIS A 136 -10.99 22.33 7.56
CA HIS A 136 -10.43 22.88 6.33
C HIS A 136 -11.12 22.33 5.07
N LYS A 137 -11.38 21.01 5.03
CA LYS A 137 -12.04 20.34 3.89
C LYS A 137 -13.57 20.24 4.04
N LYS A 138 -14.12 20.69 5.17
CA LYS A 138 -15.56 20.75 5.51
C LYS A 138 -16.29 19.40 5.38
N HIS A 139 -15.62 18.28 5.67
CA HIS A 139 -16.23 16.96 5.70
C HIS A 139 -15.60 16.04 6.75
N CYS A 140 -16.32 14.99 7.13
CA CYS A 140 -15.76 13.93 7.98
C CYS A 140 -14.78 13.08 7.17
N GLY A 141 -13.59 12.88 7.69
CA GLY A 141 -12.54 12.09 7.06
C GLY A 141 -11.57 11.52 8.09
N VAL A 142 -11.06 10.33 7.80
CA VAL A 142 -9.97 9.73 8.58
C VAL A 142 -8.66 10.13 7.93
N ARG A 143 -7.70 10.59 8.74
CA ARG A 143 -6.35 10.87 8.28
C ARG A 143 -5.59 9.56 8.21
N LEU A 144 -5.18 9.18 7.00
CA LEU A 144 -4.22 8.13 6.77
C LEU A 144 -2.86 8.80 6.70
N ILE A 145 -1.95 8.38 7.57
CA ILE A 145 -0.61 8.93 7.66
C ILE A 145 0.32 7.88 7.09
N CYS A 146 0.99 8.21 5.98
CA CYS A 146 2.03 7.36 5.42
C CYS A 146 3.35 8.12 5.33
N GLU A 147 4.45 7.47 5.70
CA GLU A 147 5.79 8.03 5.48
C GLU A 147 6.21 7.68 4.06
N LEU A 148 6.48 8.68 3.24
CA LEU A 148 7.02 8.54 1.89
C LEU A 148 8.53 8.65 1.94
N SER A 149 9.20 7.55 1.59
CA SER A 149 10.62 7.57 1.25
C SER A 149 10.82 8.14 -0.17
N PRO A 150 11.95 8.81 -0.49
CA PRO A 150 12.22 9.37 -1.82
C PRO A 150 12.27 8.30 -2.92
N ASP A 151 12.51 7.05 -2.54
CA ASP A 151 12.47 5.89 -3.44
C ASP A 151 11.04 5.45 -3.80
N GLY A 152 10.01 6.12 -3.26
CA GLY A 152 8.61 5.85 -3.55
C GLY A 152 7.96 4.77 -2.66
N ALA A 153 8.69 4.23 -1.68
CA ALA A 153 8.12 3.34 -0.67
C ALA A 153 7.24 4.12 0.33
N ALA A 154 6.09 3.54 0.69
CA ALA A 154 5.14 4.12 1.63
C ALA A 154 4.74 3.11 2.71
N SER A 155 4.93 3.43 3.99
CA SER A 155 4.35 2.68 5.12
C SER A 155 3.33 3.54 5.82
N SER A 156 2.29 2.92 6.36
CA SER A 156 1.35 3.63 7.25
C SER A 156 1.89 3.57 8.67
N GLY A 157 2.08 4.73 9.30
CA GLY A 157 2.32 4.79 10.74
C GLY A 157 1.06 4.35 11.48
N VAL A 158 1.19 3.37 12.37
CA VAL A 158 0.15 3.00 13.36
C VAL A 158 0.52 3.59 14.70
#